data_AF-A0A2V9L3W0-F1
#
_entry.id   AF-A0A2V9L3W0-F1
#
_cell.length_a   1.000
_cell.length_b   1.000
_cell.length_c   1.000
_cell.angle_alpha   90.00
_cell.angle_beta   90.00
_cell.angle_gamma   90.00
#
_symmetry.space_group_name_H-M   'P 1'
#
loop_
_entity.id
_entity.type
_entity.pdbx_description
1 polymer ?
#
loop_
_entity_poly.entity_id
_entity_poly.type
_entity_poly.pdbx_seq_one_letter_code
_entity_poly.pdbx_strand_id
1 'polypeptide(L)'
;MLRREQGVVWQAHPRTKSSAGYPDAVRDKDYFLSDRFIGASYESLPVDLSEARLCESRCFGTLDDMNNWAPTAKYMIAEGDTYQKYADDETYPQLAVNYVRLERVPKFDEDSDSVSRALQAGNFFVTTGEVLFRNWGIEGSGPHRVYTADVEWTFPLEFVELIWGDGTTTHRQVIRATGMVSSVFPLVEQATSGCALRFGTRRATAPSLSQST
;
A
#
# COMPACT_ATOMS: atom_id res chain seq x y z
N MET A 1 24.64 -8.26 7.01
CA MET A 1 24.48 -6.91 7.58
C MET A 1 23.02 -6.67 7.97
N LEU A 2 22.07 -6.51 7.03
CA LEU A 2 20.65 -6.25 7.35
C LEU A 2 20.01 -7.16 8.41
N ARG A 3 20.26 -8.48 8.34
CA ARG A 3 19.77 -9.43 9.36
C ARG A 3 20.29 -9.17 10.77
N ARG A 4 21.54 -8.69 10.88
CA ARG A 4 22.20 -8.39 12.16
C ARG A 4 21.69 -7.07 12.74
N GLU A 5 21.43 -6.10 11.88
CA GLU A 5 21.01 -4.74 12.25
C GLU A 5 19.47 -4.54 12.19
N GLN A 6 18.69 -5.61 12.05
CA GLN A 6 17.22 -5.55 11.84
C GLN A 6 16.77 -4.58 10.74
N GLY A 7 17.59 -4.41 9.70
CA GLY A 7 17.31 -3.48 8.61
C GLY A 7 16.27 -4.03 7.63
N VAL A 8 15.48 -3.13 7.03
CA VAL A 8 14.56 -3.43 5.93
C VAL A 8 15.01 -2.71 4.66
N VAL A 9 14.61 -3.25 3.51
CA VAL A 9 14.91 -2.73 2.16
C VAL A 9 13.63 -2.75 1.34
N TRP A 10 13.42 -1.73 0.52
CA TRP A 10 12.35 -1.70 -0.47
C TRP A 10 12.85 -1.10 -1.78
N GLN A 11 12.12 -1.35 -2.86
CA GLN A 11 12.35 -0.72 -4.15
C GLN A 11 11.77 0.70 -4.15
N ALA A 12 12.64 1.71 -4.10
CA ALA A 12 12.24 3.09 -4.41
C ALA A 12 11.86 3.23 -5.89
N HIS A 13 10.83 4.01 -6.19
CA HIS A 13 10.40 4.36 -7.54
C HIS A 13 10.14 3.16 -8.48
N PRO A 14 9.36 2.12 -8.08
CA PRO A 14 9.25 0.88 -8.84
C PRO A 14 8.90 1.12 -10.31
N ARG A 15 9.67 0.49 -11.21
CA ARG A 15 9.49 0.56 -12.68
C ARG A 15 9.54 1.99 -13.25
N THR A 16 10.18 2.95 -12.57
CA THR A 16 10.33 4.34 -13.03
C THR A 16 11.74 4.88 -12.75
N LYS A 17 12.04 6.09 -13.28
CA LYS A 17 13.32 6.80 -13.08
C LYS A 17 14.51 5.84 -13.32
N SER A 18 15.50 5.84 -12.43
CA SER A 18 16.66 4.93 -12.46
C SER A 18 16.33 3.49 -12.06
N SER A 19 15.13 3.23 -11.57
CA SER A 19 14.61 1.90 -11.20
C SER A 19 13.76 1.27 -12.31
N ALA A 20 13.86 1.77 -13.55
CA ALA A 20 13.21 1.16 -14.70
C ALA A 20 13.63 -0.31 -14.85
N GLY A 21 12.65 -1.23 -14.93
CA GLY A 21 12.89 -2.67 -14.96
C GLY A 21 13.10 -3.34 -13.59
N TYR A 22 13.03 -2.58 -12.50
CA TYR A 22 13.11 -3.11 -11.13
C TYR A 22 11.76 -2.94 -10.39
N PRO A 23 11.36 -3.90 -9.54
CA PRO A 23 12.17 -5.02 -9.05
C PRO A 23 12.15 -6.29 -9.93
N ASP A 24 11.52 -6.25 -11.11
CA ASP A 24 11.39 -7.40 -12.02
C ASP A 24 12.74 -8.10 -12.31
N ALA A 25 13.79 -7.33 -12.59
CA ALA A 25 15.13 -7.85 -12.89
C ALA A 25 15.81 -8.59 -11.72
N VAL A 26 15.29 -8.42 -10.50
CA VAL A 26 15.86 -8.99 -9.27
C VAL A 26 14.92 -9.95 -8.55
N ARG A 27 13.75 -10.24 -9.13
CA ARG A 27 12.71 -11.08 -8.50
C ARG A 27 13.18 -12.47 -8.06
N ASP A 28 14.19 -13.01 -8.73
CA ASP A 28 14.74 -14.35 -8.46
C ASP A 28 16.01 -14.31 -7.58
N LYS A 29 16.40 -13.13 -7.07
CA LYS A 29 17.62 -12.96 -6.27
C LYS A 29 17.34 -13.22 -4.79
N ASP A 30 18.28 -13.87 -4.10
CA ASP A 30 18.17 -14.20 -2.67
C ASP A 30 17.79 -13.02 -1.78
N TYR A 31 18.29 -11.81 -2.10
CA TYR A 31 17.95 -10.62 -1.31
C TYR A 31 16.50 -10.17 -1.54
N PHE A 32 15.95 -10.28 -2.74
CA PHE A 32 14.54 -9.98 -3.01
C PHE A 32 13.63 -11.01 -2.34
N LEU A 33 14.02 -12.29 -2.39
CA LEU A 33 13.29 -13.37 -1.76
C LEU A 33 13.39 -13.35 -0.22
N SER A 34 14.35 -12.60 0.34
CA SER A 34 14.47 -12.42 1.78
C SER A 34 13.29 -11.62 2.35
N ASP A 35 12.94 -11.96 3.57
CA ASP A 35 12.07 -11.21 4.48
C ASP A 35 12.56 -9.76 4.77
N ARG A 36 13.82 -9.43 4.45
CA ARG A 36 14.38 -8.08 4.60
C ARG A 36 14.03 -7.16 3.44
N PHE A 37 13.70 -7.71 2.26
CA PHE A 37 13.17 -6.93 1.16
C PHE A 37 11.65 -6.86 1.31
N ILE A 38 11.15 -5.79 1.90
CA ILE A 38 9.75 -5.71 2.35
C ILE A 38 8.79 -5.30 1.24
N GLY A 39 9.27 -4.79 0.10
CA GLY A 39 8.43 -4.49 -1.06
C GLY A 39 8.90 -3.26 -1.83
N ALA A 40 8.00 -2.33 -2.13
CA ALA A 40 8.29 -1.14 -2.95
C ALA A 40 7.65 0.12 -2.39
N SER A 41 7.97 1.27 -2.99
CA SER A 41 7.47 2.59 -2.57
C SER A 41 6.16 2.98 -3.26
N TYR A 42 5.29 3.66 -2.49
CA TYR A 42 4.05 4.30 -2.92
C TYR A 42 4.19 5.81 -2.69
N GLU A 43 4.11 6.58 -3.77
CA GLU A 43 4.28 8.03 -3.74
C GLU A 43 3.52 8.64 -4.92
N SER A 44 3.58 9.96 -5.05
CA SER A 44 3.08 10.70 -6.23
C SER A 44 3.96 10.48 -7.47
N LEU A 45 4.07 9.24 -7.92
CA LEU A 45 4.72 8.90 -9.18
C LEU A 45 3.96 9.51 -10.37
N PRO A 46 4.61 9.69 -11.54
CA PRO A 46 3.90 9.99 -12.78
C PRO A 46 2.94 8.86 -13.13
N VAL A 47 1.66 9.07 -12.85
CA VAL A 47 0.57 8.10 -13.03
C VAL A 47 -0.39 8.58 -14.11
N ASP A 48 -1.07 7.62 -14.76
CA ASP A 48 -2.16 7.95 -15.66
C ASP A 48 -3.38 8.37 -14.82
N LEU A 49 -3.76 9.65 -14.90
CA LEU A 49 -4.91 10.20 -14.19
C LEU A 49 -6.26 9.62 -14.67
N SER A 50 -6.24 8.82 -15.74
CA SER A 50 -7.39 8.05 -16.18
C SER A 50 -7.60 6.76 -15.35
N GLU A 51 -6.61 6.30 -14.57
CA GLU A 51 -6.76 5.14 -13.69
C GLU A 51 -7.79 5.39 -12.58
N ALA A 52 -8.44 4.32 -12.11
CA ALA A 52 -9.44 4.41 -11.05
C ALA A 52 -8.80 4.48 -9.65
N ARG A 53 -7.52 4.08 -9.53
CA ARG A 53 -6.75 4.11 -8.29
C ARG A 53 -5.54 5.02 -8.47
N LEU A 54 -5.10 5.62 -7.37
CA LEU A 54 -3.80 6.28 -7.33
C LEU A 54 -2.70 5.23 -7.53
N CYS A 55 -1.90 5.41 -8.58
CA CYS A 55 -0.78 4.53 -8.90
C CYS A 55 -1.17 3.06 -9.14
N GLU A 56 -2.21 2.82 -9.95
CA GLU A 56 -2.78 1.49 -10.19
C GLU A 56 -1.76 0.55 -10.82
N SER A 57 -1.17 0.93 -11.96
CA SER A 57 -0.21 0.07 -12.64
C SER A 57 1.16 0.07 -11.96
N ARG A 58 1.69 1.26 -11.65
CA ARG A 58 3.09 1.42 -11.23
C ARG A 58 3.37 0.97 -9.79
N CYS A 59 2.43 1.22 -8.87
CA CYS A 59 2.58 0.86 -7.47
C CYS A 59 1.86 -0.46 -7.19
N PHE A 60 0.54 -0.44 -7.37
CA PHE A 60 -0.33 -1.54 -6.98
C PHE A 60 -0.19 -2.77 -7.89
N GLY A 61 -0.01 -2.57 -9.19
CA GLY A 61 0.34 -3.66 -10.12
C GLY A 61 1.69 -4.29 -9.80
N THR A 62 2.70 -3.48 -9.49
CA THR A 62 4.00 -3.99 -9.02
C THR A 62 3.89 -4.74 -7.70
N LEU A 63 3.06 -4.26 -6.77
CA LEU A 63 2.78 -4.97 -5.51
C LEU A 63 2.18 -6.35 -5.77
N ASP A 64 1.20 -6.42 -6.65
CA ASP A 64 0.49 -7.65 -7.02
C ASP A 64 1.49 -8.65 -7.62
N ASP A 65 2.32 -8.20 -8.56
CA ASP A 65 3.37 -9.00 -9.17
C ASP A 65 4.40 -9.51 -8.15
N MET A 66 4.92 -8.61 -7.30
CA MET A 66 5.88 -8.97 -6.25
C MET A 66 5.33 -10.02 -5.28
N ASN A 67 4.06 -9.93 -4.90
CA ASN A 67 3.42 -10.91 -4.01
C ASN A 67 3.17 -12.26 -4.69
N ASN A 68 3.08 -12.31 -6.02
CA ASN A 68 3.05 -13.57 -6.76
C ASN A 68 4.46 -14.18 -6.93
N TRP A 69 5.51 -13.34 -7.01
CA TRP A 69 6.88 -13.86 -7.13
C TRP A 69 7.48 -14.31 -5.80
N ALA A 70 7.16 -13.61 -4.71
CA ALA A 70 7.87 -13.76 -3.46
C ALA A 70 7.28 -14.84 -2.54
N PRO A 71 8.13 -15.54 -1.75
CA PRO A 71 7.67 -16.53 -0.78
C PRO A 71 7.01 -15.92 0.46
N THR A 72 7.20 -14.61 0.67
CA THR A 72 6.62 -13.86 1.78
C THR A 72 5.91 -12.62 1.23
N ALA A 73 4.88 -12.17 1.94
CA ALA A 73 4.16 -10.96 1.59
C ALA A 73 5.12 -9.78 1.38
N LYS A 74 4.82 -8.98 0.36
CA LYS A 74 5.46 -7.70 0.08
C LYS A 74 4.43 -6.60 0.30
N TYR A 75 4.91 -5.42 0.65
CA TYR A 75 4.11 -4.27 1.05
C TYR A 75 4.51 -3.02 0.26
N MET A 76 3.63 -2.02 0.29
CA MET A 76 3.97 -0.70 -0.19
C MET A 76 4.34 0.19 0.98
N ILE A 77 5.41 0.97 0.82
CA ILE A 77 5.87 1.95 1.81
C ILE A 77 5.58 3.33 1.25
N ALA A 78 4.83 4.16 1.98
CA ALA A 78 4.62 5.54 1.56
C ALA A 78 5.96 6.29 1.62
N GLU A 79 6.33 6.92 0.51
CA GLU A 79 7.58 7.66 0.37
C GLU A 79 7.28 9.11 -0.05
N GLY A 80 8.13 10.03 0.41
CA GLY A 80 8.08 11.43 0.04
C GLY A 80 9.45 11.91 -0.41
N ASP A 81 9.59 12.11 -1.72
CA ASP A 81 10.80 12.66 -2.32
C ASP A 81 10.92 14.14 -1.96
N THR A 82 11.88 14.45 -1.09
CA THR A 82 12.16 15.83 -0.71
C THR A 82 13.64 16.16 -0.84
N TYR A 83 13.91 17.37 -1.34
CA TYR A 83 15.25 17.94 -1.36
C TYR A 83 15.44 18.82 -0.13
N GLN A 84 16.26 19.86 -0.25
CA GLN A 84 16.47 20.83 0.81
C GLN A 84 15.14 21.38 1.34
N LYS A 85 14.99 21.34 2.66
CA LYS A 85 13.83 21.86 3.39
C LYS A 85 14.16 23.11 4.18
N TYR A 86 13.17 23.99 4.29
CA TYR A 86 13.17 25.15 5.18
C TYR A 86 12.07 24.99 6.23
N ALA A 87 12.16 25.78 7.31
CA ALA A 87 11.24 25.65 8.45
C ALA A 87 9.78 25.98 8.10
N ASP A 88 9.55 26.69 7.00
CA ASP A 88 8.26 27.10 6.45
C ASP A 88 7.71 26.16 5.36
N ASP A 89 8.45 25.11 4.98
CA ASP A 89 7.96 24.12 4.03
C ASP A 89 6.91 23.21 4.67
N GLU A 90 5.66 23.31 4.21
CA GLU A 90 4.57 22.41 4.61
C GLU A 90 4.49 21.19 3.67
N THR A 91 4.85 20.01 4.18
CA THR A 91 4.84 18.76 3.41
C THR A 91 3.73 17.80 3.78
N TYR A 92 3.16 17.93 4.98
CA TYR A 92 2.22 16.96 5.52
C TYR A 92 0.99 16.73 4.62
N PRO A 93 0.30 17.75 4.07
CA PRO A 93 -0.88 17.52 3.24
C PRO A 93 -0.56 17.06 1.80
N GLN A 94 0.72 17.00 1.42
CA GLN A 94 1.14 16.72 0.05
C GLN A 94 1.67 15.29 -0.14
N LEU A 95 1.90 14.56 0.94
CA LEU A 95 2.57 13.26 0.92
C LEU A 95 1.65 12.16 1.43
N ALA A 96 1.75 10.98 0.81
CA ALA A 96 1.22 9.78 1.41
C ALA A 96 1.99 9.45 2.70
N VAL A 97 1.32 8.83 3.67
CA VAL A 97 1.87 8.52 4.98
C VAL A 97 1.74 7.04 5.32
N ASN A 98 2.66 6.55 6.15
CA ASN A 98 2.61 5.22 6.75
C ASN A 98 2.01 5.32 8.16
N TYR A 99 0.91 4.63 8.42
CA TYR A 99 0.44 4.40 9.79
C TYR A 99 0.99 3.08 10.29
N VAL A 100 1.96 3.14 11.21
CA VAL A 100 2.64 1.96 11.76
C VAL A 100 2.06 1.61 13.12
N ARG A 101 1.60 0.37 13.28
CA ARG A 101 1.05 -0.14 14.54
C ARG A 101 2.20 -0.56 15.46
N LEU A 102 2.36 0.18 16.54
CA LEU A 102 3.37 -0.07 17.58
C LEU A 102 2.68 -0.13 18.96
N GLU A 103 3.28 -0.86 19.90
CA GLU A 103 2.83 -0.84 21.30
C GLU A 103 3.04 0.54 21.94
N ARG A 104 4.12 1.21 21.54
CA ARG A 104 4.51 2.57 21.94
C ARG A 104 5.41 3.20 20.90
N VAL A 105 5.44 4.52 20.89
CA VAL A 105 6.42 5.28 20.08
C VAL A 105 7.81 5.12 20.72
N PRO A 106 8.85 4.74 19.95
CA PRO A 106 10.22 4.70 20.44
C PRO A 106 10.69 6.07 20.91
N LYS A 107 11.58 6.10 21.90
CA LYS A 107 12.22 7.36 22.30
C LYS A 107 13.30 7.72 21.28
N PHE A 108 13.69 9.00 21.29
CA PHE A 108 14.75 9.50 20.43
C PHE A 108 16.11 8.80 20.61
N ASP A 109 16.39 8.29 21.82
CA ASP A 109 17.64 7.60 22.18
C ASP A 109 17.56 6.07 22.08
N GLU A 110 16.44 5.53 21.58
CA GLU A 110 16.24 4.09 21.34
C GLU A 110 16.46 3.74 19.87
N ASP A 111 16.74 2.46 19.60
CA ASP A 111 16.80 1.96 18.22
C ASP A 111 15.42 1.97 17.54
N SER A 112 15.43 1.86 16.20
CA SER A 112 14.22 1.80 15.39
C SER A 112 13.72 0.38 15.17
N ASP A 113 14.18 -0.63 15.91
CA ASP A 113 13.90 -2.03 15.60
C ASP A 113 12.41 -2.33 15.69
N SER A 114 11.67 -1.69 16.60
CA SER A 114 10.22 -1.87 16.68
C SER A 114 9.52 -1.41 15.41
N VAL A 115 10.01 -0.33 14.78
CA VAL A 115 9.49 0.16 13.50
C VAL A 115 9.85 -0.83 12.39
N SER A 116 11.12 -1.23 12.28
CA SER A 116 11.57 -2.20 11.27
C SER A 116 10.81 -3.52 11.36
N ARG A 117 10.59 -4.05 12.56
CA ARG A 117 9.80 -5.27 12.78
C ARG A 117 8.34 -5.10 12.40
N ALA A 118 7.73 -3.95 12.71
CA ALA A 118 6.34 -3.67 12.33
C ALA A 118 6.19 -3.59 10.80
N LEU A 119 7.11 -2.91 10.11
CA LEU A 119 7.13 -2.85 8.65
C LEU A 119 7.33 -4.23 8.02
N GLN A 120 8.29 -5.00 8.54
CA GLN A 120 8.56 -6.36 8.07
C GLN A 120 7.36 -7.30 8.25
N ALA A 121 6.61 -7.15 9.34
CA ALA A 121 5.43 -7.95 9.64
C ALA A 121 4.16 -7.48 8.92
N GLY A 122 4.20 -6.36 8.17
CA GLY A 122 3.01 -5.78 7.57
C GLY A 122 2.05 -5.14 8.58
N ASN A 123 2.53 -4.78 9.78
CA ASN A 123 1.74 -4.12 10.82
C ASN A 123 1.63 -2.61 10.57
N PHE A 124 1.25 -2.25 9.35
CA PHE A 124 1.09 -0.88 8.92
C PHE A 124 0.21 -0.79 7.68
N PHE A 125 -0.24 0.42 7.33
CA PHE A 125 -0.88 0.69 6.04
C PHE A 125 -0.44 2.05 5.50
N VAL A 126 -0.57 2.22 4.18
CA VAL A 126 -0.31 3.47 3.48
C VAL A 126 -1.63 4.17 3.17
N THR A 127 -1.63 5.50 3.25
CA THR A 127 -2.81 6.31 2.97
C THR A 127 -2.41 7.71 2.50
N THR A 128 -3.31 8.39 1.79
CA THR A 128 -3.21 9.84 1.50
C THR A 128 -3.49 10.69 2.74
N GLY A 129 -3.88 10.07 3.87
CA GLY A 129 -4.34 10.73 5.08
C GLY A 129 -5.85 10.88 5.14
N GLU A 130 -6.56 10.55 4.06
CA GLU A 130 -8.00 10.74 3.93
C GLU A 130 -8.81 9.47 4.26
N VAL A 131 -8.13 8.31 4.33
CA VAL A 131 -8.68 7.03 4.78
C VAL A 131 -7.86 6.52 5.98
N LEU A 132 -8.55 6.11 7.04
CA LEU A 132 -7.97 5.63 8.29
C LEU A 132 -8.53 4.26 8.64
N PHE A 133 -7.64 3.28 8.85
CA PHE A 133 -8.02 2.02 9.47
C PHE A 133 -7.87 2.12 10.98
N ARG A 134 -8.98 1.92 11.71
CA ARG A 134 -8.98 1.81 13.17
C ARG A 134 -8.54 0.41 13.61
N ASN A 135 -9.03 -0.60 12.91
CA ASN A 135 -8.67 -1.99 13.14
C ASN A 135 -8.78 -2.77 11.83
N TRP A 136 -7.97 -3.81 11.69
CA TRP A 136 -8.03 -4.72 10.56
C TRP A 136 -7.43 -6.07 10.95
N GLY A 137 -7.82 -7.11 10.23
CA GLY A 137 -7.30 -8.44 10.47
C GLY A 137 -7.80 -9.46 9.47
N ILE A 138 -7.25 -10.66 9.61
CA ILE A 138 -7.71 -11.84 8.91
C ILE A 138 -8.17 -12.83 9.97
N GLU A 139 -9.42 -13.24 9.90
CA GLU A 139 -10.05 -14.22 10.77
C GLU A 139 -10.23 -15.55 10.04
N GLY A 140 -10.22 -16.66 10.78
CA GLY A 140 -10.36 -18.01 10.22
C GLY A 140 -9.03 -18.67 9.84
N SER A 141 -9.11 -19.83 9.18
CA SER A 141 -7.95 -20.64 8.81
C SER A 141 -8.19 -21.44 7.53
N GLY A 142 -7.10 -21.94 6.93
CA GLY A 142 -7.17 -22.68 5.68
C GLY A 142 -7.67 -21.81 4.52
N PRO A 143 -8.46 -22.38 3.58
CA PRO A 143 -8.94 -21.67 2.41
C PRO A 143 -10.15 -20.77 2.70
N HIS A 144 -10.71 -20.75 3.91
CA HIS A 144 -11.83 -19.86 4.24
C HIS A 144 -11.38 -18.85 5.29
N ARG A 145 -10.83 -17.74 4.81
CA ARG A 145 -10.45 -16.60 5.64
C ARG A 145 -11.40 -15.44 5.41
N VAL A 146 -11.55 -14.59 6.40
CA VAL A 146 -12.38 -13.38 6.33
C VAL A 146 -11.49 -12.21 6.64
N TYR A 147 -11.42 -11.24 5.75
CA TYR A 147 -10.75 -9.98 6.03
C TYR A 147 -11.74 -9.04 6.72
N THR A 148 -11.40 -8.62 7.93
CA THR A 148 -12.21 -7.66 8.70
C THR A 148 -11.49 -6.33 8.76
N ALA A 149 -12.23 -5.23 8.58
CA ALA A 149 -11.69 -3.89 8.72
C ALA A 149 -12.75 -2.91 9.25
N ASP A 150 -12.30 -2.05 10.15
CA ASP A 150 -13.00 -0.88 10.64
C ASP A 150 -12.30 0.37 10.08
N VAL A 151 -12.99 1.06 9.18
CA VAL A 151 -12.41 2.11 8.34
C VAL A 151 -13.25 3.37 8.37
N GLU A 152 -12.57 4.49 8.55
CA GLU A 152 -13.12 5.84 8.47
C GLU A 152 -12.49 6.60 7.30
N TRP A 153 -13.23 7.55 6.73
CA TRP A 153 -12.73 8.41 5.66
C TRP A 153 -13.37 9.79 5.73
N THR A 154 -12.70 10.78 5.15
CA THR A 154 -13.13 12.20 5.19
C THR A 154 -13.74 12.69 3.87
N PHE A 155 -13.85 11.83 2.86
CA PHE A 155 -14.37 12.18 1.54
C PHE A 155 -15.23 11.04 0.94
N PRO A 156 -16.16 11.32 0.01
CA PRO A 156 -17.02 10.29 -0.55
C PRO A 156 -16.25 9.24 -1.38
N LEU A 157 -16.12 8.02 -0.85
CA LEU A 157 -15.55 6.89 -1.58
C LEU A 157 -16.47 6.41 -2.71
N GLU A 158 -15.88 6.02 -3.85
CA GLU A 158 -16.63 5.33 -4.89
C GLU A 158 -16.69 3.83 -4.61
N PHE A 159 -15.56 3.24 -4.22
CA PHE A 159 -15.44 1.82 -3.96
C PHE A 159 -14.38 1.48 -2.90
N VAL A 160 -14.54 0.29 -2.33
CA VAL A 160 -13.55 -0.45 -1.57
C VAL A 160 -13.19 -1.70 -2.36
N GLU A 161 -11.91 -2.06 -2.42
CA GLU A 161 -11.44 -3.24 -3.14
C GLU A 161 -10.65 -4.16 -2.21
N LEU A 162 -11.15 -5.38 -2.01
CA LEU A 162 -10.38 -6.47 -1.38
C LEU A 162 -9.51 -7.14 -2.44
N ILE A 163 -8.23 -7.38 -2.13
CA ILE A 163 -7.26 -7.99 -3.04
C ILE A 163 -6.49 -9.08 -2.31
N TRP A 164 -6.28 -10.20 -2.99
CA TRP A 164 -5.51 -11.33 -2.48
C TRP A 164 -4.82 -12.08 -3.61
N GLY A 165 -3.81 -12.89 -3.28
CA GLY A 165 -3.07 -13.70 -4.25
C GLY A 165 -3.04 -15.18 -3.87
N ASP A 166 -2.89 -16.03 -4.88
CA ASP A 166 -2.62 -17.46 -4.69
C ASP A 166 -1.14 -17.85 -4.95
N GLY A 167 -0.28 -16.84 -5.13
CA GLY A 167 1.13 -17.01 -5.51
C GLY A 167 1.35 -17.14 -7.01
N THR A 168 0.29 -17.06 -7.82
CA THR A 168 0.37 -17.05 -9.30
C THR A 168 -0.56 -16.00 -9.90
N THR A 169 -1.76 -15.87 -9.35
CA THR A 169 -2.86 -15.03 -9.79
C THR A 169 -3.28 -14.09 -8.67
N THR A 170 -3.52 -12.83 -9.03
CA THR A 170 -4.12 -11.84 -8.13
C THR A 170 -5.62 -11.76 -8.38
N HIS A 171 -6.38 -11.92 -7.30
CA HIS A 171 -7.84 -11.82 -7.27
C HIS A 171 -8.27 -10.51 -6.61
N ARG A 172 -9.48 -10.06 -6.96
CA ARG A 172 -10.03 -8.81 -6.44
C ARG A 172 -11.55 -8.88 -6.32
N GLN A 173 -12.08 -8.23 -5.31
CA GLN A 173 -13.50 -7.98 -5.13
C GLN A 173 -13.71 -6.48 -4.91
N VAL A 174 -14.49 -5.85 -5.79
CA VAL A 174 -14.83 -4.43 -5.70
C VAL A 174 -16.22 -4.27 -5.13
N ILE A 175 -16.35 -3.44 -4.10
CA ILE A 175 -17.60 -3.12 -3.41
C ILE A 175 -17.84 -1.63 -3.57
N ARG A 176 -19.04 -1.27 -4.06
CA ARG A 176 -19.44 0.14 -4.14
C ARG A 176 -19.57 0.73 -2.75
N ALA A 177 -18.93 1.88 -2.54
CA ALA A 177 -18.93 2.63 -1.28
C ALA A 177 -19.73 3.94 -1.37
N THR A 178 -20.33 4.23 -2.53
CA THR A 178 -21.13 5.45 -2.73
C THR A 178 -22.29 5.51 -1.75
N GLY A 179 -22.35 6.58 -0.95
CA GLY A 179 -23.39 6.79 0.06
C GLY A 179 -23.13 6.10 1.41
N MET A 180 -21.99 5.41 1.57
CA MET A 180 -21.54 4.92 2.87
C MET A 180 -20.90 6.05 3.67
N VAL A 181 -21.05 6.04 5.00
CA VAL A 181 -20.55 7.08 5.92
C VAL A 181 -19.41 6.63 6.84
N SER A 182 -19.29 5.32 7.05
CA SER A 182 -18.21 4.57 7.70
C SER A 182 -18.73 3.13 7.83
N SER A 183 -17.86 2.13 7.82
CA SER A 183 -18.35 0.75 7.88
C SER A 183 -17.33 -0.23 8.43
N VAL A 184 -17.85 -1.14 9.26
CA VAL A 184 -17.23 -2.42 9.58
C VAL A 184 -17.63 -3.40 8.48
N PHE A 185 -16.66 -3.88 7.71
CA PHE A 185 -16.90 -4.86 6.66
C PHE A 185 -16.37 -6.23 7.10
N PRO A 186 -17.21 -7.28 7.17
CA PRO A 186 -16.73 -8.64 6.93
C PRO A 186 -16.60 -8.83 5.42
N LEU A 187 -15.37 -8.82 4.92
CA LEU A 187 -15.08 -9.17 3.52
C LEU A 187 -14.72 -10.66 3.50
N VAL A 188 -15.65 -11.48 3.03
CA VAL A 188 -15.54 -12.94 3.07
C VAL A 188 -14.95 -13.44 1.75
N GLU A 189 -13.68 -13.89 1.72
CA GLU A 189 -13.20 -14.82 0.69
C GLU A 189 -11.82 -15.48 0.92
N GLN A 190 -11.58 -16.53 0.14
CA GLN A 190 -10.53 -17.53 0.24
C GLN A 190 -9.11 -17.00 0.01
N ALA A 191 -8.44 -16.56 1.06
CA ALA A 191 -7.05 -16.11 0.98
C ALA A 191 -6.06 -17.24 1.30
N THR A 192 -5.28 -17.66 0.30
CA THR A 192 -4.18 -18.61 0.45
C THR A 192 -2.86 -17.91 0.83
N SER A 193 -2.65 -16.65 0.39
CA SER A 193 -1.51 -15.80 0.79
C SER A 193 -1.77 -14.31 0.56
N GLY A 194 -1.41 -13.44 1.52
CA GLY A 194 -1.43 -11.97 1.40
C GLY A 194 -2.79 -11.33 1.09
N CYS A 195 -3.37 -10.57 2.01
CA CYS A 195 -4.56 -9.75 1.74
C CYS A 195 -4.27 -8.28 1.95
N ALA A 196 -4.79 -7.44 1.06
CA ALA A 196 -4.79 -5.99 1.20
C ALA A 196 -6.16 -5.43 0.84
N LEU A 197 -6.50 -4.29 1.44
CA LEU A 197 -7.67 -3.50 1.10
C LEU A 197 -7.21 -2.21 0.42
N ARG A 198 -7.71 -1.92 -0.77
CA ARG A 198 -7.46 -0.69 -1.53
C ARG A 198 -8.73 0.15 -1.62
N PHE A 199 -8.58 1.46 -1.79
CA PHE A 199 -9.68 2.41 -1.92
C PHE A 199 -9.49 3.25 -3.17
N GLY A 200 -10.60 3.70 -3.76
CA GLY A 200 -10.58 4.60 -4.90
C GLY A 200 -11.70 5.64 -4.85
N THR A 201 -11.43 6.76 -5.50
CA THR A 201 -12.33 7.90 -5.61
C THR A 201 -12.92 7.98 -7.02
N ARG A 202 -14.01 8.73 -7.18
CA ARG A 202 -14.57 8.99 -8.51
C ARG A 202 -13.55 9.65 -9.43
N ARG A 203 -13.48 9.15 -10.67
CA ARG A 203 -12.75 9.77 -11.78
C ARG A 203 -13.17 11.24 -11.89
N ALA A 204 -12.22 12.16 -11.95
CA ALA A 204 -12.52 13.51 -12.41
C ALA A 204 -12.89 13.41 -13.89
N THR A 205 -14.18 13.29 -14.21
CA THR A 205 -14.64 13.48 -15.58
C THR A 205 -14.38 14.95 -15.94
N ALA A 206 -13.48 15.19 -16.88
CA ALA A 206 -13.35 16.52 -17.48
C ALA A 206 -14.75 16.99 -17.89
N PRO A 207 -15.15 18.24 -17.56
CA PRO A 207 -16.41 18.76 -18.06
C PRO A 207 -16.39 18.62 -19.57
N SER A 208 -17.45 18.02 -20.15
CA SER A 208 -17.64 18.06 -21.59
C SER A 208 -17.69 19.54 -21.98
N LEU A 209 -16.63 20.03 -22.61
CA LEU A 209 -16.69 21.29 -23.32
C LEU A 209 -17.68 21.08 -24.45
N SER A 210 -18.94 21.45 -24.21
CA SER A 210 -19.89 21.67 -25.30
C SER A 210 -19.30 22.81 -26.11
N GLN A 211 -18.66 22.48 -27.23
CA GLN A 211 -18.40 23.47 -28.27
C GLN A 211 -19.75 23.89 -28.81
N SER A 212 -20.28 24.99 -28.29
CA SER A 212 -21.31 25.75 -28.96
C SER A 212 -20.65 26.45 -30.15
N THR A 213 -20.79 25.86 -31.34
CA THR A 213 -20.70 26.58 -32.61
C THR A 213 -22.06 27.16 -32.96
#